data_AF-L8IDQ6-F1
#
_entry.id   AF-L8IDQ6-F1
#
_cell.length_a   1.000
_cell.length_b   1.000
_cell.length_c   1.000
_cell.angle_alpha   90.00
_cell.angle_beta   90.00
_cell.angle_gamma   90.00
#
_symmetry.space_group_name_H-M   'P 1'
#
loop_
_entity.id
_entity.type
_entity.pdbx_description
1 polymer ?
#
loop_
_entity_poly.entity_id
_entity_poly.type
_entity_poly.pdbx_seq_one_letter_code
_entity_poly.pdbx_strand_id
1 'polypeptide(L)' 'PAPSPAESTQASVTLAQLLQLVQQGQELPGLERRQVAATLDEPTASRLPRRPKPWEAARSAEHPAPQFQTG' A
#
# COMPACT_ATOMS: atom_id res chain seq x y z
N PRO A 1 -7.03 -19.57 15.62
CA PRO A 1 -5.67 -19.04 15.90
C PRO A 1 -5.25 -18.13 14.74
N ALA A 2 -5.02 -16.84 14.99
CA ALA A 2 -4.55 -15.91 13.96
C ALA A 2 -3.02 -16.04 13.82
N PRO A 3 -2.45 -16.00 12.61
CA PRO A 3 -1.00 -16.10 12.43
C PRO A 3 -0.30 -14.87 13.03
N SER A 4 0.74 -15.11 13.81
CA SER A 4 1.57 -14.10 14.46
C SER A 4 2.44 -13.37 13.42
N PRO A 5 2.53 -12.03 13.39
CA PRO A 5 3.23 -11.26 12.35
C PRO A 5 4.77 -11.31 12.45
N ALA A 6 5.34 -12.24 13.21
CA ALA A 6 6.73 -12.18 13.68
C ALA A 6 7.76 -12.97 12.84
N GLU A 7 7.38 -13.73 11.81
CA GLU A 7 8.33 -14.56 11.05
C GLU A 7 8.36 -14.23 9.55
N SER A 8 8.18 -12.95 9.18
CA SER A 8 8.58 -12.49 7.86
C SER A 8 10.11 -12.40 7.80
N THR A 9 10.77 -13.54 7.63
CA THR A 9 12.16 -13.60 7.16
C THR A 9 12.24 -12.70 5.94
N GLN A 10 12.98 -11.60 6.03
CA GLN A 10 13.16 -10.69 4.91
C GLN A 10 13.86 -11.46 3.78
N ALA A 11 13.09 -11.81 2.75
CA ALA A 11 13.61 -12.32 1.50
C ALA A 11 14.47 -11.25 0.82
N SER A 12 15.76 -11.22 1.16
CA SER A 12 16.74 -10.34 0.54
C SER A 12 17.63 -11.14 -0.39
N VAL A 13 17.80 -10.67 -1.62
CA VAL A 13 18.74 -11.23 -2.61
C VAL A 13 19.65 -10.13 -3.12
N THR A 14 20.80 -10.51 -3.66
CA THR A 14 21.66 -9.55 -4.37
C THR A 14 21.05 -9.15 -5.71
N LEU A 15 21.46 -7.99 -6.24
CA LEU A 15 21.04 -7.54 -7.58
C LEU A 15 21.38 -8.57 -8.67
N ALA A 16 22.56 -9.18 -8.60
CA ALA A 16 22.98 -10.18 -9.57
C ALA A 16 22.06 -11.41 -9.56
N GLN A 17 21.68 -11.90 -8.37
CA GLN A 17 20.73 -13.00 -8.23
C GLN A 17 19.34 -12.63 -8.73
N LEU A 18 18.87 -11.41 -8.44
CA LEU A 18 17.59 -10.92 -8.96
C LEU A 18 17.56 -10.93 -10.50
N LEU A 19 18.62 -10.45 -11.15
CA LEU A 19 18.74 -10.45 -12.60
C LEU A 19 18.75 -11.86 -13.20
N GLN A 20 19.37 -12.83 -12.51
CA GLN A 20 19.31 -14.23 -12.92
C GLN A 20 17.89 -14.79 -12.82
N LEU A 21 17.20 -14.58 -11.69
CA LEU A 21 15.83 -15.05 -11.49
C LEU A 21 14.88 -14.48 -12.55
N VAL A 22 14.99 -13.19 -12.86
CA VAL A 22 14.18 -12.53 -13.90
C VAL A 22 14.42 -13.17 -15.27
N GLN A 23 15.67 -13.41 -15.66
CA GLN A 23 15.99 -14.03 -16.95
C GLN A 23 15.49 -15.47 -17.05
N GLN A 24 15.46 -16.20 -15.93
CA GLN A 24 14.97 -17.57 -15.87
C GLN A 24 13.45 -17.66 -15.68
N GLY A 25 12.75 -16.53 -15.49
CA GLY A 25 11.32 -16.52 -15.18
C GLY A 25 10.98 -17.14 -13.82
N GLN A 26 11.94 -17.17 -12.89
CA GLN A 26 11.79 -17.78 -11.57
C GLN A 26 11.34 -16.76 -10.53
N GLU A 27 10.58 -17.23 -9.54
CA GLU A 27 10.10 -16.40 -8.44
C GLU A 27 11.18 -16.12 -7.38
N LEU A 28 10.95 -15.05 -6.60
CA LEU A 28 11.87 -14.64 -5.54
C LEU A 28 11.73 -15.60 -4.33
N PRO A 29 12.82 -16.22 -3.86
CA PRO A 29 12.74 -17.14 -2.72
C PRO A 29 12.33 -16.41 -1.45
N GLY A 30 11.42 -17.01 -0.68
CA GLY A 30 10.89 -16.42 0.56
C GLY A 30 9.89 -15.28 0.33
N LEU A 31 9.44 -15.06 -0.91
CA LEU A 31 8.39 -14.09 -1.19
C LEU A 31 7.03 -14.63 -0.78
N GLU A 32 6.47 -14.07 0.28
CA GLU A 32 5.12 -14.39 0.75
C GLU A 32 4.06 -13.96 -0.27
N ARG A 33 3.43 -14.93 -0.93
CA ARG A 33 2.28 -14.70 -1.82
C ARG A 33 1.02 -14.62 -0.97
N ARG A 34 0.61 -13.40 -0.62
CA ARG A 34 -0.66 -13.20 0.09
C ARG A 34 -1.82 -13.62 -0.81
N GLN A 35 -2.66 -14.50 -0.29
CA GLN A 35 -3.93 -14.87 -0.92
C GLN A 35 -4.92 -13.72 -0.75
N VAL A 36 -4.86 -12.75 -1.66
CA VAL A 36 -5.80 -11.63 -1.70
C VAL A 36 -6.94 -12.02 -2.63
N ALA A 37 -8.13 -12.19 -2.06
CA ALA A 37 -9.37 -12.37 -2.80
C ALA A 37 -10.25 -11.13 -2.58
N ALA A 38 -11.02 -10.75 -3.61
CA ALA A 38 -12.06 -9.74 -3.45
C ALA A 38 -13.12 -10.28 -2.49
N THR A 39 -13.38 -9.57 -1.39
CA THR A 39 -14.46 -9.95 -0.47
C THR A 39 -15.84 -9.58 -1.03
N LEU A 40 -15.88 -8.71 -2.06
CA LEU A 40 -17.09 -8.16 -2.68
C LEU A 40 -18.03 -7.42 -1.71
N ASP A 41 -17.56 -7.12 -0.50
CA ASP A 41 -18.26 -6.28 0.46
C ASP A 41 -18.22 -4.81 0.05
N GLU A 42 -19.04 -3.99 0.71
CA GLU A 42 -19.02 -2.55 0.53
C GLU A 42 -17.64 -1.97 0.89
N PRO A 43 -17.03 -1.13 0.04
CA PRO A 43 -15.73 -0.54 0.31
C PRO A 43 -15.80 0.33 1.57
N THR A 44 -15.05 -0.06 2.61
CA THR A 44 -14.98 0.73 3.84
C THR A 44 -14.19 2.02 3.58
N ALA A 45 -14.85 3.17 3.73
CA ALA A 45 -14.16 4.46 3.67
C ALA A 45 -13.05 4.54 4.73
N SER A 46 -11.88 5.05 4.34
CA SER A 46 -10.77 5.24 5.26
C SER A 46 -11.15 6.21 6.37
N ARG A 47 -10.94 5.79 7.63
CA ARG A 47 -11.07 6.65 8.81
C ARG A 47 -9.74 7.30 9.22
N LEU A 48 -8.66 7.01 8.51
CA LEU A 48 -7.35 7.56 8.83
C LEU A 48 -7.32 9.06 8.53
N PRO A 49 -6.74 9.88 9.43
CA PRO A 49 -6.59 11.30 9.17
C PRO A 49 -5.69 11.48 7.96
N ARG A 50 -6.19 12.20 6.96
CA ARG A 50 -5.40 12.59 5.80
C ARG A 50 -4.28 13.52 6.24
N ARG A 51 -3.04 13.17 5.89
CA ARG A 51 -1.92 14.12 5.93
C ARG A 51 -2.02 15.06 4.72
N PRO A 52 -2.09 16.39 4.92
CA PRO A 52 -2.13 17.33 3.80
C PRO A 52 -0.84 17.26 2.99
N LYS A 53 -0.97 17.40 1.68
CA LYS A 53 0.20 17.51 0.81
C LYS A 53 0.88 18.87 1.04
N PRO A 54 2.21 19.01 0.81
CA PRO A 54 2.92 20.26 1.05
C PRO A 54 2.35 21.47 0.29
N TRP A 55 1.86 21.26 -0.94
CA TRP A 55 1.25 22.33 -1.74
C TRP A 55 -0.16 22.74 -1.29
N GLU A 56 -0.78 22.01 -0.35
CA GLU A 56 -2.11 22.33 0.20
C GLU A 56 -2.00 23.24 1.42
N ALA A 57 -0.89 23.14 2.16
CA ALA A 57 -0.59 24.04 3.27
C ALA A 57 -0.48 25.50 2.80
N ALA A 58 0.09 25.73 1.62
CA ALA A 58 0.22 27.07 1.03
C ALA A 58 -1.13 27.69 0.64
N ARG A 59 -2.17 26.89 0.38
CA ARG A 59 -3.49 27.35 -0.08
C ARG A 59 -4.48 27.66 1.05
N SER A 60 -4.10 27.37 2.29
CA SER A 60 -4.98 27.53 3.47
C SER A 60 -5.10 28.99 3.96
N ALA A 61 -4.29 29.92 3.44
CA ALA A 61 -4.36 31.32 3.82
C ALA A 61 -5.44 32.12 3.08
N GLU A 62 -6.01 31.61 1.98
CA GLU A 62 -6.82 32.44 1.08
C GLU A 62 -8.26 31.98 0.83
N HIS A 63 -8.68 30.74 1.12
CA HIS A 63 -10.09 30.36 0.89
C HIS A 63 -10.66 29.37 1.92
N PRO A 64 -11.88 29.61 2.47
CA PRO A 64 -12.65 28.57 3.15
C PRO A 64 -13.06 27.49 2.15
N ALA A 65 -13.11 26.23 2.61
CA ALA A 65 -13.38 25.05 1.79
C ALA A 65 -14.71 25.16 1.00
N PRO A 66 -14.76 24.71 -0.27
CA PRO A 66 -16.01 24.67 -1.01
C PRO A 66 -17.00 23.71 -0.35
N GLN A 67 -18.19 24.21 -0.08
CA GLN A 67 -19.27 23.46 0.53
C GLN A 67 -19.99 22.70 -0.59
N PHE A 68 -19.67 21.42 -0.74
CA PHE A 68 -20.38 20.56 -1.68
C PHE A 68 -21.76 20.23 -1.10
N GLN A 69 -22.78 21.00 -1.50
CA GLN A 69 -24.18 20.67 -1.24
C GLN A 69 -24.57 19.46 -2.10
N THR A 70 -24.86 18.33 -1.45
CA THR A 70 -25.54 17.19 -2.09
C THR A 70 -27.04 17.45 -2.00
N GLY A 71 -27.71 17.51 -3.14
CA GLY A 71 -29.16 17.52 -3.30
C GLY A 71 -29.64 16.25 -3.98
#